data_AF-A0AAV0HMI4-F1
#
_entry.id   AF-A0AAV0HMI4-F1
#
_cell.length_a   1.000
_cell.length_b   1.000
_cell.length_c   1.000
_cell.angle_alpha   90.00
_cell.angle_beta   90.00
_cell.angle_gamma   90.00
#
_symmetry.space_group_name_H-M   'P 1'
#
loop_
_entity.id
_entity.type
_entity.pdbx_description
1 polymer ?
#
loop_
_entity_poly.entity_id
_entity_poly.type
_entity_poly.pdbx_seq_one_letter_code
_entity_poly.pdbx_strand_id
1 'polypeptide(L)'
;MAPKASHKDKWPQGRAKAKPLIDPDGMFTGMVVLLVANGVQSRRLEIWKQKLVQLGATVEDYLSKKVNYIFAMNPEALLKQLDRQRLESFKGRVLLYQWVEESLRLGEKVSEDSYRIDINSGGDDRNKSQSAKDSEEPSPLKKVRHIPEDVEGFKADSKGDSADSPRNSDSLDYSLSPGRTSPKPFSSPNTDLSLEYNPPDLNRNITEIFGKLINVYRGKTCTILLECSFRPSLSFSYYKAIPVIEKLPFKIESAEQVKGLPGIGKSLQDHIQEIVTTGKLSKLEHFETDEKVRAITLFGEIWGVGPATALKLYEKGYRTLDDLKNEDSLTNSQKIGLKYFEDIRTRIPRNEVQEMEGLLQKTGEEILPGVLILCGGSYRRGKASCGDMDIVVTHPDGKSHKGFLSQFVKRLKDMKFLREDLVFTTHSEQVYPRDIYAFGLIAWTGNDVLNRRLRLLAESKGFRLDDTGLFPATQSSGGKRGTRATASLKLQTEKEVFDFLGFPWLEPHERNL
;
A
#
# COMPACT_ATOMS: atom_id res chain seq x y z
N MET A 1 -15.51 58.04 -47.59
CA MET A 1 -16.26 57.04 -48.38
C MET A 1 -15.53 55.71 -48.30
N ALA A 2 -16.29 54.62 -48.13
CA ALA A 2 -15.91 53.20 -48.05
C ALA A 2 -15.32 52.66 -46.70
N PRO A 3 -15.65 51.40 -46.31
CA PRO A 3 -15.97 51.03 -44.93
C PRO A 3 -15.11 49.91 -44.31
N LYS A 4 -15.40 49.66 -43.02
CA LYS A 4 -14.87 48.65 -42.08
C LYS A 4 -14.79 47.23 -42.66
N ALA A 5 -13.65 46.55 -42.44
CA ALA A 5 -13.52 45.10 -42.51
C ALA A 5 -13.30 44.53 -41.10
N SER A 6 -14.23 43.68 -40.66
CA SER A 6 -14.14 42.88 -39.44
C SER A 6 -13.38 41.59 -39.73
N HIS A 7 -12.21 41.39 -39.13
CA HIS A 7 -11.62 40.06 -38.99
C HIS A 7 -11.82 39.58 -37.55
N LYS A 8 -12.76 38.64 -37.38
CA LYS A 8 -12.89 37.81 -36.18
C LYS A 8 -11.90 36.66 -36.33
N ASP A 9 -10.81 36.68 -35.57
CA ASP A 9 -9.94 35.52 -35.43
C ASP A 9 -10.64 34.45 -34.59
N LYS A 10 -10.96 33.34 -35.26
CA LYS A 10 -11.52 32.13 -34.66
C LYS A 10 -10.39 31.35 -33.98
N TRP A 11 -10.56 31.10 -32.70
CA TRP A 11 -9.79 30.11 -31.94
C TRP A 11 -9.95 28.71 -32.55
N PRO A 12 -8.90 27.86 -32.53
CA PRO A 12 -8.95 26.53 -33.14
C PRO A 12 -9.96 25.64 -32.40
N GLN A 13 -10.94 25.15 -33.14
CA GLN A 13 -11.94 24.19 -32.66
C GLN A 13 -11.24 22.91 -32.18
N GLY A 14 -11.68 22.41 -31.02
CA GLY A 14 -11.14 21.22 -30.39
C GLY A 14 -11.13 20.01 -31.33
N ARG A 15 -10.03 19.24 -31.27
CA ARG A 15 -9.95 17.91 -31.87
C ARG A 15 -11.13 17.07 -31.38
N ALA A 16 -12.05 16.73 -32.29
CA ALA A 16 -13.02 15.68 -32.06
C ALA A 16 -12.27 14.40 -31.67
N LYS A 17 -12.65 13.79 -30.54
CA LYS A 17 -12.16 12.45 -30.16
C LYS A 17 -12.52 11.49 -31.30
N ALA A 18 -11.50 10.93 -31.96
CA ALA A 18 -11.69 9.90 -32.96
C ALA A 18 -12.54 8.77 -32.36
N LYS A 19 -13.62 8.38 -33.06
CA LYS A 19 -14.36 7.16 -32.71
C LYS A 19 -13.37 5.98 -32.77
N PRO A 20 -13.38 5.06 -31.81
CA PRO A 20 -12.51 3.89 -31.86
C PRO A 20 -12.78 3.12 -33.16
N LEU A 21 -11.71 2.79 -33.88
CA LEU A 21 -11.78 1.94 -35.07
C LEU A 21 -12.38 0.59 -34.67
N ILE A 22 -13.51 0.25 -35.28
CA ILE A 22 -14.17 -1.05 -35.13
C ILE A 22 -13.42 -2.03 -36.03
N ASP A 23 -13.01 -3.16 -35.47
CA ASP A 23 -12.43 -4.28 -36.20
C ASP A 23 -13.55 -5.30 -36.50
N PRO A 24 -14.12 -5.31 -37.71
CA PRO A 24 -15.20 -6.23 -38.07
C PRO A 24 -14.73 -7.70 -38.12
N ASP A 25 -13.43 -7.96 -38.21
CA ASP A 25 -12.82 -9.30 -38.17
C ASP A 25 -12.16 -9.57 -36.81
N GLY A 26 -12.53 -8.78 -35.78
CA GLY A 26 -11.98 -8.90 -34.45
C GLY A 26 -12.26 -10.25 -33.79
N MET A 27 -11.47 -10.56 -32.75
CA MET A 27 -11.54 -11.86 -32.07
C MET A 27 -12.92 -12.25 -31.55
N PHE A 28 -13.88 -11.34 -31.38
CA PHE A 28 -15.23 -11.64 -30.92
C PHE A 28 -16.30 -11.57 -32.03
N THR A 29 -15.90 -11.55 -33.31
CA THR A 29 -16.83 -11.59 -34.44
C THR A 29 -17.79 -12.77 -34.36
N GLY A 30 -19.06 -12.51 -34.64
CA GLY A 30 -20.16 -13.49 -34.56
C GLY A 30 -20.76 -13.67 -33.15
N MET A 31 -20.22 -13.01 -32.12
CA MET A 31 -20.80 -13.02 -30.78
C MET A 31 -21.88 -11.94 -30.65
N VAL A 32 -23.05 -12.35 -30.17
CA VAL A 32 -24.15 -11.47 -29.75
C VAL A 32 -24.32 -11.66 -28.24
N VAL A 33 -23.98 -10.61 -27.51
CA VAL A 33 -23.69 -10.67 -26.08
C VAL A 33 -24.71 -9.88 -25.28
N LEU A 34 -25.18 -10.47 -24.18
CA LEU A 34 -25.89 -9.76 -23.12
C LEU A 34 -25.00 -9.62 -21.88
N LEU A 35 -24.91 -8.41 -21.34
CA LEU A 35 -24.10 -8.10 -20.16
C LEU A 35 -25.00 -7.91 -18.93
N VAL A 36 -24.84 -8.75 -17.91
CA VAL A 36 -25.55 -8.64 -16.63
C VAL A 36 -24.91 -7.57 -15.77
N ALA A 37 -25.64 -6.48 -15.50
CA ALA A 37 -25.11 -5.32 -14.79
C ALA A 37 -24.98 -5.55 -13.27
N ASN A 38 -25.77 -6.46 -12.71
CA ASN A 38 -25.77 -6.73 -11.27
C ASN A 38 -24.39 -7.20 -10.79
N GLY A 39 -23.87 -6.56 -9.74
CA GLY A 39 -22.55 -6.89 -9.17
C GLY A 39 -21.35 -6.30 -9.94
N VAL A 40 -21.58 -5.48 -10.98
CA VAL A 40 -20.52 -4.82 -11.76
C VAL A 40 -20.61 -3.30 -11.61
N GLN A 41 -19.47 -2.63 -11.43
CA GLN A 41 -19.41 -1.16 -11.49
C GLN A 41 -19.78 -0.65 -12.89
N SER A 42 -20.65 0.36 -13.00
CA SER A 42 -21.15 0.88 -14.29
C SER A 42 -20.03 1.25 -15.26
N ARG A 43 -18.95 1.85 -14.75
CA ARG A 43 -17.79 2.23 -15.58
C ARG A 43 -17.07 1.02 -16.19
N ARG A 44 -16.97 -0.08 -15.44
CA ARG A 44 -16.33 -1.32 -15.92
C ARG A 44 -17.18 -2.00 -16.99
N LEU A 45 -18.50 -2.00 -16.80
CA LEU A 45 -19.46 -2.49 -17.77
C LEU A 45 -19.38 -1.72 -19.11
N GLU A 46 -19.28 -0.38 -19.04
CA GLU A 46 -19.08 0.47 -20.23
C GLU A 46 -17.79 0.12 -20.98
N ILE A 47 -16.68 -0.10 -20.25
CA ILE A 47 -15.40 -0.45 -20.85
C ILE A 47 -15.50 -1.80 -21.59
N TRP A 48 -16.13 -2.81 -20.98
CA TRP A 48 -16.33 -4.10 -21.64
C TRP A 48 -17.26 -4.00 -22.84
N LYS A 49 -18.37 -3.26 -22.73
CA LYS A 49 -19.27 -3.01 -23.87
C LYS A 49 -18.52 -2.38 -25.04
N GLN A 50 -17.70 -1.36 -24.78
CA GLN A 50 -16.87 -0.72 -25.81
C GLN A 50 -15.84 -1.68 -26.41
N LYS A 51 -15.15 -2.48 -25.59
CA LYS A 51 -14.11 -3.41 -26.05
C LYS A 51 -14.65 -4.58 -26.86
N LEU A 52 -15.77 -5.15 -26.43
CA LEU A 52 -16.46 -6.21 -27.17
C LEU A 52 -16.90 -5.72 -28.55
N VAL A 53 -17.52 -4.54 -28.64
CA VAL A 53 -17.94 -3.93 -29.92
C VAL A 53 -16.73 -3.56 -30.78
N GLN A 54 -15.66 -3.04 -30.18
CA GLN A 54 -14.42 -2.72 -30.91
C GLN A 54 -13.82 -3.95 -31.60
N LEU A 55 -13.99 -5.14 -31.00
CA LEU A 55 -13.41 -6.41 -31.45
C LEU A 55 -14.45 -7.33 -32.11
N GLY A 56 -15.51 -6.77 -32.72
CA GLY A 56 -16.41 -7.49 -33.61
C GLY A 56 -17.67 -8.09 -32.97
N ALA A 57 -17.87 -7.98 -31.65
CA ALA A 57 -19.10 -8.46 -31.00
C ALA A 57 -20.26 -7.47 -31.14
N THR A 58 -21.49 -7.98 -31.16
CA THR A 58 -22.71 -7.20 -30.98
C THR A 58 -23.16 -7.28 -29.53
N VAL A 59 -23.50 -6.14 -28.90
CA VAL A 59 -24.01 -6.12 -27.51
C VAL A 59 -25.48 -5.72 -27.52
N GLU A 60 -26.33 -6.54 -26.90
CA GLU A 60 -27.75 -6.25 -26.71
C GLU A 60 -28.06 -5.91 -25.25
N ASP A 61 -29.06 -5.06 -25.04
CA ASP A 61 -29.48 -4.62 -23.71
C ASP A 61 -30.55 -5.54 -23.09
N TYR A 62 -31.07 -6.51 -23.86
CA TYR A 62 -32.05 -7.50 -23.42
C TYR A 62 -31.78 -8.88 -24.03
N LEU A 63 -32.28 -9.94 -23.40
CA LEU A 63 -32.14 -11.31 -23.90
C LEU A 63 -33.08 -11.55 -25.09
N SER A 64 -32.57 -11.39 -26.31
CA SER A 64 -33.26 -11.73 -27.56
C SER A 64 -32.88 -13.12 -28.08
N LYS A 65 -33.57 -13.59 -29.13
CA LYS A 65 -33.24 -14.85 -29.83
C LYS A 65 -31.88 -14.84 -30.53
N LYS A 66 -31.27 -13.66 -30.72
CA LYS A 66 -29.96 -13.51 -31.37
C LYS A 66 -28.81 -13.68 -30.39
N VAL A 67 -29.03 -13.41 -29.11
CA VAL A 67 -28.01 -13.53 -28.06
C VAL A 67 -27.52 -14.98 -28.00
N ASN A 68 -26.20 -15.16 -28.07
CA ASN A 68 -25.54 -16.45 -27.94
C ASN A 68 -24.52 -16.50 -26.79
N TYR A 69 -24.21 -15.36 -26.16
CA TYR A 69 -23.43 -15.28 -24.92
C TYR A 69 -24.10 -14.39 -23.87
N ILE A 70 -24.10 -14.85 -22.62
CA ILE A 70 -24.46 -14.05 -21.45
C ILE A 70 -23.25 -14.00 -20.53
N PHE A 71 -22.84 -12.80 -20.12
CA PHE A 71 -21.78 -12.61 -19.13
C PHE A 71 -22.34 -12.10 -17.81
N ALA A 72 -21.96 -12.76 -16.70
CA ALA A 72 -22.35 -12.38 -15.35
C ALA A 72 -21.18 -12.51 -14.36
N MET A 73 -21.29 -11.87 -13.19
CA MET A 73 -20.25 -11.95 -12.16
C MET A 73 -20.27 -13.26 -11.38
N ASN A 74 -21.46 -13.80 -11.16
CA ASN A 74 -21.73 -15.04 -10.44
C ASN A 74 -23.19 -15.49 -10.71
N PRO A 75 -23.57 -16.73 -10.34
CA PRO A 75 -24.94 -17.23 -10.53
C PRO A 75 -26.00 -16.34 -9.86
N GLU A 76 -25.71 -15.75 -8.70
CA GLU A 76 -26.66 -14.90 -7.98
C GLU A 76 -26.96 -13.59 -8.73
N ALA A 77 -25.94 -12.95 -9.30
CA ALA A 77 -26.09 -11.74 -10.10
C ALA A 77 -26.90 -12.00 -11.37
N LEU A 78 -26.68 -13.15 -12.00
CA LEU A 78 -27.44 -13.62 -13.16
C LEU A 78 -28.92 -13.77 -12.80
N LEU A 79 -29.23 -14.48 -11.71
CA LEU A 79 -30.60 -14.74 -11.27
C LEU A 79 -31.37 -13.50 -10.78
N LYS A 80 -30.66 -12.43 -10.39
CA LYS A 80 -31.28 -11.14 -10.07
C LYS A 80 -31.76 -10.36 -11.30
N GLN A 81 -31.24 -10.64 -12.49
CA GLN A 81 -31.61 -9.94 -13.73
C GLN A 81 -32.39 -10.82 -14.71
N LEU A 82 -32.15 -12.13 -14.70
CA LEU A 82 -32.79 -13.13 -15.55
C LEU A 82 -33.33 -14.26 -14.68
N ASP A 83 -34.60 -14.57 -14.80
CA ASP A 83 -35.25 -15.67 -14.11
C ASP A 83 -34.84 -17.04 -14.66
N ARG A 84 -34.98 -18.08 -13.82
CA ARG A 84 -34.59 -19.46 -14.15
C ARG A 84 -35.27 -19.96 -15.44
N GLN A 85 -36.54 -19.64 -15.65
CA GLN A 85 -37.30 -20.09 -16.83
C GLN A 85 -36.71 -19.56 -18.14
N ARG A 86 -36.27 -18.30 -18.18
CA ARG A 86 -35.61 -17.73 -19.37
C ARG A 86 -34.24 -18.33 -19.61
N LEU A 87 -33.50 -18.64 -18.55
CA LEU A 87 -32.16 -19.25 -18.64
C LEU A 87 -32.22 -20.72 -19.05
N GLU A 88 -33.20 -21.49 -18.59
CA GLU A 88 -33.43 -22.88 -19.02
C GLU A 88 -33.76 -22.98 -20.51
N SER A 89 -34.46 -21.97 -21.05
CA SER A 89 -34.77 -21.88 -22.48
C SER A 89 -33.62 -21.38 -23.36
N PHE A 90 -32.54 -20.87 -22.75
CA PHE A 90 -31.41 -20.26 -23.43
C PHE A 90 -30.43 -21.32 -23.91
N LYS A 91 -30.22 -21.40 -25.23
CA LYS A 91 -29.31 -22.37 -25.87
C LYS A 91 -27.87 -21.87 -26.06
N GLY A 92 -27.57 -20.65 -25.61
CA GLY A 92 -26.25 -20.05 -25.74
C GLY A 92 -25.32 -20.38 -24.57
N ARG A 93 -24.17 -19.70 -24.53
CA ARG A 93 -23.16 -19.83 -23.47
C ARG A 93 -23.44 -18.84 -22.34
N VAL A 94 -23.34 -19.29 -21.10
CA VAL A 94 -23.41 -18.43 -19.91
C VAL A 94 -22.06 -18.50 -19.20
N LEU A 95 -21.32 -17.39 -19.19
CA LEU A 95 -19.93 -17.33 -18.75
C LEU A 95 -19.70 -16.25 -17.69
N LEU A 96 -18.66 -16.44 -16.88
CA LEU A 96 -18.17 -15.42 -15.97
C LEU A 96 -17.50 -14.26 -16.74
N TYR A 97 -17.61 -13.04 -16.23
CA TYR A 97 -16.88 -11.88 -16.78
C TYR A 97 -15.36 -12.08 -16.86
N GLN A 98 -14.81 -12.91 -15.97
CA GLN A 98 -13.39 -13.27 -15.96
C GLN A 98 -12.92 -13.86 -17.31
N TRP A 99 -13.79 -14.54 -18.05
CA TRP A 99 -13.47 -15.04 -19.39
C TRP A 99 -13.20 -13.90 -20.39
N VAL A 100 -13.98 -12.82 -20.33
CA VAL A 100 -13.80 -11.63 -21.18
C VAL A 100 -12.51 -10.92 -20.83
N GLU A 101 -12.22 -10.78 -19.53
CA GLU A 101 -10.98 -10.18 -19.05
C GLU A 101 -9.75 -10.94 -19.53
N GLU A 102 -9.77 -12.26 -19.39
CA GLU A 102 -8.66 -13.12 -19.74
C GLU A 102 -8.45 -13.18 -21.27
N SER A 103 -9.55 -13.25 -22.04
CA SER A 103 -9.49 -13.21 -23.50
C SER A 103 -8.93 -11.88 -24.01
N LEU A 104 -9.36 -10.75 -23.43
CA LEU A 104 -8.83 -9.43 -23.75
C LEU A 104 -7.36 -9.28 -23.35
N ARG A 105 -6.92 -9.94 -22.26
CA ARG A 105 -5.55 -9.90 -21.75
C ARG A 105 -4.59 -10.66 -22.67
N LEU A 106 -5.01 -11.80 -23.19
CA LEU A 106 -4.19 -12.66 -24.05
C LEU A 106 -4.33 -12.33 -25.54
N GLY A 107 -5.37 -11.57 -25.93
CA GLY A 107 -5.62 -11.21 -27.32
C GLY A 107 -6.22 -12.33 -28.16
N GLU A 108 -6.68 -13.41 -27.53
CA GLU A 108 -7.33 -14.56 -28.15
C GLU A 108 -8.44 -15.12 -27.25
N LYS A 109 -9.38 -15.89 -27.80
CA LYS A 109 -10.42 -16.54 -26.99
C LYS A 109 -9.81 -17.67 -26.18
N VAL A 110 -9.85 -17.57 -24.86
CA VAL A 110 -9.46 -18.68 -23.99
C VAL A 110 -10.57 -19.74 -23.90
N SER A 111 -10.22 -20.95 -23.45
CA SER A 111 -11.20 -22.02 -23.24
C SER A 111 -12.36 -21.56 -22.35
N GLU A 112 -13.59 -21.88 -22.75
CA GLU A 112 -14.82 -21.47 -22.07
C GLU A 112 -15.14 -22.36 -20.85
N ASP A 113 -14.62 -23.59 -20.81
CA ASP A 113 -15.07 -24.64 -19.89
C ASP A 113 -14.82 -24.28 -18.42
N SER A 114 -13.71 -23.60 -18.12
CA SER A 114 -13.38 -23.16 -16.75
C SER A 114 -14.19 -21.94 -16.26
N TYR A 115 -15.04 -21.37 -17.12
CA TYR A 115 -15.75 -20.12 -16.84
C TYR A 115 -17.27 -20.26 -17.00
N ARG A 116 -17.78 -21.47 -17.24
CA ARG A 116 -19.22 -21.72 -17.33
C ARG A 116 -19.89 -21.56 -15.98
N ILE A 117 -21.07 -20.94 -16.00
CA ILE A 117 -21.93 -20.79 -14.83
C ILE A 117 -22.99 -21.89 -14.87
N ASP A 118 -22.90 -22.84 -13.94
CA ASP A 118 -23.92 -23.88 -13.76
C ASP A 118 -25.08 -23.35 -12.90
N ILE A 119 -26.30 -23.41 -13.44
CA ILE A 119 -27.51 -22.83 -12.81
C ILE A 119 -28.22 -23.88 -11.90
N ASN A 120 -27.79 -25.14 -11.96
CA ASN A 120 -28.45 -26.30 -11.34
C ASN A 120 -27.90 -26.69 -9.95
N SER A 121 -26.81 -26.10 -9.47
CA SER A 121 -26.25 -26.40 -8.15
C SER A 121 -26.81 -25.45 -7.09
N GLY A 122 -28.02 -25.77 -6.60
CA GLY A 122 -28.63 -25.03 -5.49
C GLY A 122 -29.70 -25.85 -4.77
N GLY A 123 -29.27 -26.79 -3.92
CA GLY A 123 -30.12 -27.44 -2.91
C GLY A 123 -29.78 -28.90 -2.62
N ASP A 124 -29.34 -29.15 -1.38
CA ASP A 124 -29.39 -30.41 -0.59
C ASP A 124 -28.17 -31.35 -0.46
N ASP A 125 -28.00 -31.81 0.80
CA ASP A 125 -27.19 -32.89 1.40
C ASP A 125 -25.65 -32.85 1.39
N ARG A 126 -25.00 -32.75 2.56
CA ARG A 126 -24.72 -33.80 3.59
C ARG A 126 -23.83 -34.94 3.08
N ASN A 127 -22.72 -35.15 3.81
CA ASN A 127 -21.91 -36.38 3.91
C ASN A 127 -22.04 -37.41 2.77
N LYS A 128 -20.97 -37.57 1.98
CA LYS A 128 -20.45 -38.91 1.69
C LYS A 128 -18.98 -38.87 1.27
N SER A 129 -18.18 -39.34 2.23
CA SER A 129 -16.94 -40.07 2.05
C SER A 129 -16.94 -41.00 0.83
N GLN A 130 -15.80 -41.00 0.13
CA GLN A 130 -15.07 -42.16 -0.41
C GLN A 130 -15.90 -43.33 -0.98
N SER A 131 -15.81 -43.53 -2.30
CA SER A 131 -15.58 -44.87 -2.90
C SER A 131 -15.33 -44.80 -4.40
N ALA A 132 -14.15 -45.24 -4.85
CA ALA A 132 -13.83 -45.95 -6.11
C ALA A 132 -12.29 -46.08 -6.16
N LYS A 133 -11.66 -47.12 -5.59
CA LYS A 133 -11.44 -48.48 -6.13
C LYS A 133 -10.88 -48.53 -7.56
N ASP A 134 -9.57 -48.80 -7.58
CA ASP A 134 -8.83 -49.79 -8.36
C ASP A 134 -8.97 -49.82 -9.89
N SER A 135 -7.86 -49.49 -10.56
CA SER A 135 -7.41 -50.21 -11.75
C SER A 135 -5.88 -50.18 -11.80
N GLU A 136 -5.32 -51.33 -12.14
CA GLU A 136 -3.97 -51.81 -11.86
C GLU A 136 -2.85 -51.14 -12.67
N GLU A 137 -1.66 -51.09 -12.05
CA GLU A 137 -0.34 -50.93 -12.67
C GLU A 137 -0.03 -52.07 -13.67
N PRO A 138 0.91 -51.83 -14.60
CA PRO A 138 2.21 -52.48 -14.40
C PRO A 138 3.41 -51.55 -14.66
N SER A 139 4.39 -51.62 -13.76
CA SER A 139 5.75 -51.10 -13.94
C SER A 139 6.61 -52.02 -14.84
N PRO A 140 7.71 -51.50 -15.40
CA PRO A 140 9.00 -52.02 -14.94
C PRO A 140 10.10 -50.95 -14.75
N LEU A 141 10.86 -51.12 -13.67
CA LEU A 141 12.08 -50.41 -13.29
C LEU A 141 13.32 -50.83 -14.11
N LYS A 142 14.21 -49.85 -14.36
CA LYS A 142 15.70 -49.89 -14.37
C LYS A 142 16.16 -48.46 -14.74
N LYS A 143 17.09 -47.75 -14.10
CA LYS A 143 18.16 -48.05 -13.14
C LYS A 143 18.53 -46.77 -12.38
N VAL A 144 18.73 -46.92 -11.07
CA VAL A 144 19.47 -46.00 -10.19
C VAL A 144 20.97 -46.29 -10.31
N ARG A 145 21.82 -45.27 -10.14
CA ARG A 145 23.19 -45.43 -9.64
C ARG A 145 23.35 -44.61 -8.36
N HIS A 146 23.77 -45.30 -7.31
CA HIS A 146 24.04 -44.81 -5.96
C HIS A 146 25.56 -44.87 -5.70
N ILE A 147 26.08 -43.83 -5.03
CA ILE A 147 27.16 -43.65 -4.00
C ILE A 147 28.44 -44.53 -4.04
N PRO A 148 29.59 -44.12 -3.46
CA PRO A 148 29.76 -44.13 -1.98
C PRO A 148 30.62 -42.99 -1.38
N GLU A 149 30.36 -42.67 -0.10
CA GLU A 149 31.38 -42.25 0.86
C GLU A 149 32.01 -43.51 1.47
N ASP A 150 33.33 -43.54 1.68
CA ASP A 150 33.98 -44.09 2.88
C ASP A 150 35.50 -43.80 2.91
N VAL A 151 35.91 -43.10 3.99
CA VAL A 151 37.09 -43.17 4.88
C VAL A 151 38.42 -43.80 4.38
N GLU A 152 39.52 -43.02 4.38
CA GLU A 152 40.71 -43.17 5.27
C GLU A 152 41.91 -42.26 4.89
N GLY A 153 42.49 -41.59 5.91
CA GLY A 153 43.93 -41.35 6.13
C GLY A 153 44.74 -40.44 5.19
N PHE A 154 45.29 -39.33 5.71
CA PHE A 154 46.74 -39.12 5.95
C PHE A 154 47.07 -37.66 6.35
N LYS A 155 47.65 -37.53 7.56
CA LYS A 155 48.68 -36.57 8.05
C LYS A 155 48.54 -35.07 7.77
N ALA A 156 48.34 -34.31 8.85
CA ALA A 156 48.83 -32.94 8.98
C ALA A 156 49.85 -32.89 10.14
N ASP A 157 51.09 -32.51 9.82
CA ASP A 157 52.15 -32.13 10.75
C ASP A 157 52.72 -30.79 10.29
N SER A 158 52.60 -29.75 11.12
CA SER A 158 53.71 -28.84 11.44
C SER A 158 53.30 -27.81 12.50
N LYS A 159 53.83 -28.02 13.71
CA LYS A 159 54.46 -27.08 14.69
C LYS A 159 53.95 -25.63 14.70
N GLY A 160 53.50 -25.04 15.81
CA GLY A 160 53.94 -25.17 17.20
C GLY A 160 54.97 -24.08 17.51
N ASP A 161 54.57 -23.04 18.25
CA ASP A 161 55.39 -22.45 19.32
C ASP A 161 54.57 -21.55 20.24
N SER A 162 54.87 -21.68 21.53
CA SER A 162 54.21 -21.07 22.69
C SER A 162 55.21 -20.16 23.38
N ALA A 163 54.78 -19.06 24.00
CA ALA A 163 55.55 -18.42 25.08
C ALA A 163 54.65 -17.63 26.04
N ASP A 164 55.00 -17.77 27.31
CA ASP A 164 54.33 -17.45 28.58
C ASP A 164 54.38 -15.97 29.00
N SER A 165 53.32 -15.54 29.73
CA SER A 165 53.21 -14.86 31.06
C SER A 165 54.24 -13.76 31.51
N PRO A 166 53.99 -12.90 32.54
CA PRO A 166 52.94 -12.97 33.60
C PRO A 166 52.27 -11.63 34.03
N ARG A 167 51.25 -11.72 34.90
CA ARG A 167 50.82 -10.65 35.83
C ARG A 167 50.91 -11.16 37.27
N ASN A 168 51.52 -10.34 38.13
CA ASN A 168 51.66 -10.54 39.58
C ASN A 168 50.32 -10.37 40.31
N SER A 169 50.10 -11.24 41.28
CA SER A 169 49.16 -11.11 42.40
C SER A 169 49.74 -10.20 43.48
N ASP A 170 48.90 -9.46 44.19
CA ASP A 170 49.07 -9.31 45.64
C ASP A 170 47.72 -9.03 46.30
N SER A 171 47.46 -9.82 47.32
CA SER A 171 46.32 -9.84 48.22
C SER A 171 46.74 -9.29 49.58
N LEU A 172 45.94 -8.44 50.22
CA LEU A 172 45.95 -8.36 51.69
C LEU A 172 44.55 -8.06 52.26
N ASP A 173 44.26 -8.84 53.29
CA ASP A 173 43.07 -9.04 54.10
C ASP A 173 43.16 -8.19 55.39
N TYR A 174 42.02 -7.76 55.98
CA TYR A 174 41.81 -7.58 57.44
C TYR A 174 40.37 -7.08 57.80
N SER A 175 39.49 -8.03 58.11
CA SER A 175 38.73 -8.23 59.36
C SER A 175 38.34 -7.08 60.37
N LEU A 176 37.02 -7.06 60.70
CA LEU A 176 36.33 -6.89 62.01
C LEU A 176 35.63 -5.56 62.48
N SER A 177 34.29 -5.53 62.29
CA SER A 177 33.16 -5.30 63.26
C SER A 177 32.95 -3.94 64.01
N PRO A 178 31.82 -3.70 64.72
CA PRO A 178 30.43 -3.53 64.22
C PRO A 178 29.68 -2.31 64.84
N GLY A 179 28.61 -1.80 64.19
CA GLY A 179 27.49 -1.18 64.93
C GLY A 179 26.79 0.06 64.34
N ARG A 180 25.48 -0.12 64.08
CA ARG A 180 24.36 0.85 64.09
C ARG A 180 24.22 1.87 62.94
N THR A 181 23.38 1.57 61.95
CA THR A 181 21.98 2.06 61.80
C THR A 181 21.46 1.81 60.37
N SER A 182 20.19 1.42 60.26
CA SER A 182 19.47 0.96 59.05
C SER A 182 19.06 2.12 58.10
N PRO A 183 18.35 1.85 56.98
CA PRO A 183 18.88 1.54 55.66
C PRO A 183 18.56 2.62 54.60
N LYS A 184 19.39 2.76 53.56
CA LYS A 184 19.02 3.46 52.31
C LYS A 184 19.41 2.60 51.10
N PRO A 185 18.60 2.60 50.03
CA PRO A 185 18.62 1.57 49.01
C PRO A 185 19.89 1.63 48.16
N PHE A 186 20.44 0.45 47.90
CA PHE A 186 21.56 0.23 46.99
C PHE A 186 21.25 0.81 45.60
N SER A 187 21.99 1.85 45.23
CA SER A 187 22.21 2.26 43.86
C SER A 187 23.06 1.20 43.16
N SER A 188 22.52 0.58 42.11
CA SER A 188 23.26 -0.29 41.20
C SER A 188 24.46 0.44 40.59
N PRO A 189 25.57 -0.26 40.26
CA PRO A 189 26.79 0.37 39.80
C PRO A 189 26.60 0.99 38.41
N ASN A 190 27.15 2.18 38.24
CA ASN A 190 27.29 2.90 36.98
C ASN A 190 27.79 1.96 35.87
N THR A 191 26.90 1.61 34.95
CA THR A 191 27.28 1.26 33.59
C THR A 191 27.62 2.58 32.92
N ASP A 192 28.91 2.80 32.70
CA ASP A 192 29.49 3.91 31.95
C ASP A 192 28.82 3.95 30.56
N LEU A 193 27.77 4.76 30.43
CA LEU A 193 27.20 5.13 29.15
C LEU A 193 28.28 5.94 28.46
N SER A 194 29.01 5.29 27.54
CA SER A 194 29.76 5.99 26.52
C SER A 194 28.83 7.04 25.92
N LEU A 195 29.00 8.30 26.31
CA LEU A 195 28.37 9.43 25.66
C LEU A 195 28.73 9.28 24.19
N GLU A 196 27.76 8.92 23.34
CA GLU A 196 27.94 8.94 21.90
C GLU A 196 28.43 10.34 21.55
N TYR A 197 29.72 10.42 21.20
CA TYR A 197 30.32 11.64 20.71
C TYR A 197 29.61 11.99 19.41
N ASN A 198 28.64 12.90 19.49
CA ASN A 198 27.96 13.49 18.35
C ASN A 198 28.63 14.83 18.04
N PRO A 199 29.65 14.85 17.17
CA PRO A 199 30.27 16.10 16.74
C PRO A 199 29.20 17.03 16.11
N PRO A 200 29.36 18.35 16.23
CA PRO A 200 28.41 19.30 15.65
C PRO A 200 28.33 19.12 14.12
N ASP A 201 27.11 19.17 13.57
CA ASP A 201 26.89 19.15 12.12
C ASP A 201 27.50 20.42 11.48
N LEU A 202 28.71 20.28 10.95
CA LEU A 202 29.46 21.34 10.27
C LEU A 202 28.85 21.73 8.92
N ASN A 203 27.89 20.94 8.42
CA ASN A 203 27.30 21.05 7.10
C ASN A 203 25.79 21.33 7.16
N ARG A 204 25.32 21.88 8.28
CA ARG A 204 23.91 22.17 8.57
C ARG A 204 23.21 22.99 7.48
N ASN A 205 23.93 23.90 6.83
CA ASN A 205 23.42 24.70 5.71
C ASN A 205 23.00 23.84 4.50
N ILE A 206 23.64 22.69 4.29
CA ILE A 206 23.31 21.74 3.22
C ILE A 206 22.20 20.80 3.69
N THR A 207 22.33 20.23 4.89
CA THR A 207 21.40 19.23 5.43
C THR A 207 20.01 19.81 5.66
N GLU A 208 19.89 21.06 6.10
CA GLU A 208 18.60 21.77 6.23
C GLU A 208 17.91 21.99 4.88
N ILE A 209 18.65 22.43 3.85
CA ILE A 209 18.10 22.61 2.49
C ILE A 209 17.63 21.27 1.92
N PHE A 210 18.42 20.21 2.11
CA PHE A 210 18.04 18.86 1.71
C PHE A 210 16.80 18.38 2.49
N GLY A 211 16.70 18.68 3.78
CA GLY A 211 15.52 18.41 4.60
C GLY A 211 14.26 19.10 4.08
N LYS A 212 14.36 20.39 3.72
CA LYS A 212 13.26 21.14 3.08
C LYS A 212 12.85 20.51 1.76
N LEU A 213 13.81 20.16 0.90
CA LEU A 213 13.51 19.46 -0.34
C LEU A 213 12.86 18.10 -0.11
N ILE A 214 13.30 17.32 0.88
CA ILE A 214 12.65 16.07 1.25
C ILE A 214 11.19 16.32 1.61
N ASN A 215 10.89 17.37 2.36
CA ASN A 215 9.51 17.72 2.71
C ASN A 215 8.70 18.16 1.49
N VAL A 216 9.29 18.88 0.53
CA VAL A 216 8.63 19.20 -0.75
C VAL A 216 8.39 17.93 -1.59
N TYR A 217 9.34 16.99 -1.60
CA TYR A 217 9.26 15.75 -2.37
C TYR A 217 8.38 14.67 -1.74
N ARG A 218 8.33 14.61 -0.40
CA ARG A 218 7.47 13.70 0.37
C ARG A 218 6.08 14.28 0.59
N GLY A 219 5.98 15.61 0.67
CA GLY A 219 4.73 16.35 0.70
C GLY A 219 3.96 16.17 -0.61
N LYS A 220 2.65 16.43 -0.55
CA LYS A 220 1.77 16.26 -1.71
C LYS A 220 2.24 17.09 -2.91
N THR A 221 2.96 18.20 -2.69
CA THR A 221 3.58 19.12 -3.67
C THR A 221 4.25 18.44 -4.87
N CYS A 222 5.16 17.48 -4.67
CA CYS A 222 5.89 16.91 -5.80
C CYS A 222 5.03 16.01 -6.70
N THR A 223 4.01 15.36 -6.15
CA THR A 223 3.14 14.49 -6.97
C THR A 223 2.34 15.34 -7.98
N ILE A 224 2.18 16.64 -7.74
CA ILE A 224 1.24 17.51 -8.47
C ILE A 224 1.86 18.25 -9.65
N LEU A 225 3.16 18.53 -9.60
CA LEU A 225 3.85 19.13 -10.75
C LEU A 225 4.10 18.02 -11.79
N LEU A 226 3.37 18.08 -12.90
CA LEU A 226 3.35 17.12 -14.02
C LEU A 226 4.71 16.73 -14.63
N GLU A 227 5.81 17.33 -14.18
CA GLU A 227 7.17 16.95 -14.60
C GLU A 227 7.86 15.95 -13.66
N CYS A 228 7.29 15.73 -12.46
CA CYS A 228 7.78 14.74 -11.53
C CYS A 228 6.70 13.69 -11.30
N SER A 229 6.65 12.67 -12.16
CA SER A 229 6.19 11.34 -11.75
C SER A 229 6.77 11.10 -10.37
N PHE A 230 5.94 10.93 -9.32
CA PHE A 230 6.39 10.71 -7.94
C PHE A 230 7.72 9.96 -7.95
N ARG A 231 8.83 10.66 -7.67
CA ARG A 231 10.18 10.09 -7.71
C ARG A 231 10.59 9.84 -6.26
N PRO A 232 10.10 8.76 -5.62
CA PRO A 232 10.55 8.39 -4.28
C PRO A 232 12.06 8.18 -4.26
N SER A 233 12.69 7.93 -5.41
CA SER A 233 14.15 7.91 -5.56
C SER A 233 14.85 9.23 -5.23
N LEU A 234 14.24 10.40 -5.51
CA LEU A 234 14.86 11.71 -5.21
C LEU A 234 14.75 12.09 -3.74
N SER A 235 13.57 11.99 -3.13
CA SER A 235 13.46 12.20 -1.67
C SER A 235 14.35 11.23 -0.91
N PHE A 236 14.48 10.00 -1.40
CA PHE A 236 15.36 9.00 -0.82
C PHE A 236 16.84 9.27 -1.06
N SER A 237 17.24 9.89 -2.18
CA SER A 237 18.65 10.28 -2.38
C SER A 237 19.07 11.37 -1.40
N TYR A 238 18.25 12.40 -1.17
CA TYR A 238 18.54 13.41 -0.15
C TYR A 238 18.52 12.80 1.26
N TYR A 239 17.53 11.96 1.58
CA TYR A 239 17.44 11.28 2.87
C TYR A 239 18.65 10.39 3.17
N LYS A 240 19.20 9.70 2.15
CA LYS A 240 20.43 8.91 2.29
C LYS A 240 21.68 9.77 2.44
N ALA A 241 21.71 10.94 1.81
CA ALA A 241 22.86 11.82 1.83
C ALA A 241 23.00 12.59 3.15
N ILE A 242 21.88 12.98 3.79
CA ILE A 242 21.90 13.77 5.03
C ILE A 242 22.76 13.11 6.12
N PRO A 243 22.54 11.85 6.54
CA PRO A 243 23.34 11.23 7.61
C PRO A 243 24.83 11.08 7.26
N VAL A 244 25.17 11.01 5.96
CA VAL A 244 26.55 10.94 5.49
C VAL A 244 27.21 12.31 5.64
N ILE A 245 26.51 13.37 5.24
CA ILE A 245 26.99 14.77 5.29
C ILE A 245 27.09 15.27 6.73
N GLU A 246 26.10 14.96 7.58
CA GLU A 246 26.08 15.33 9.00
C GLU A 246 27.29 14.78 9.77
N LYS A 247 27.79 13.60 9.38
CA LYS A 247 28.91 12.90 10.03
C LYS A 247 30.29 13.29 9.49
N LEU A 248 30.37 14.17 8.49
CA LEU A 248 31.67 14.57 7.95
C LEU A 248 32.45 15.42 8.96
N PRO A 249 33.74 15.14 9.19
CA PRO A 249 34.55 15.85 10.18
C PRO A 249 35.03 17.24 9.69
N PHE A 250 34.54 17.70 8.53
CA PHE A 250 34.92 18.97 7.91
C PHE A 250 33.70 19.64 7.28
N LYS A 251 33.80 20.97 7.12
CA LYS A 251 32.85 21.76 6.34
C LYS A 251 33.12 21.57 4.85
N ILE A 252 32.07 21.28 4.08
CA ILE A 252 32.16 21.13 2.62
C ILE A 252 32.29 22.52 1.99
N GLU A 253 33.34 22.70 1.21
CA GLU A 253 33.67 23.92 0.45
C GLU A 253 33.66 23.69 -1.08
N SER A 254 33.65 22.42 -1.52
CA SER A 254 33.55 22.06 -2.93
C SER A 254 32.93 20.65 -3.09
N ALA A 255 32.22 20.43 -4.19
CA ALA A 255 31.58 19.15 -4.50
C ALA A 255 32.57 17.98 -4.68
N GLU A 256 33.82 18.28 -4.96
CA GLU A 256 34.90 17.32 -5.13
C GLU A 256 35.21 16.58 -3.82
N GLN A 257 35.02 17.25 -2.67
CA GLN A 257 35.24 16.67 -1.34
C GLN A 257 34.22 15.58 -0.99
N VAL A 258 33.06 15.59 -1.64
CA VAL A 258 31.99 14.61 -1.43
C VAL A 258 31.89 13.59 -2.57
N LYS A 259 32.80 13.65 -3.55
CA LYS A 259 32.84 12.75 -4.68
C LYS A 259 33.21 11.34 -4.22
N GLY A 260 32.39 10.35 -4.58
CA GLY A 260 32.62 8.94 -4.22
C GLY A 260 32.04 8.54 -2.85
N LEU A 261 31.45 9.47 -2.09
CA LEU A 261 30.75 9.14 -0.86
C LEU A 261 29.47 8.33 -1.15
N PRO A 262 29.12 7.34 -0.29
CA PRO A 262 27.97 6.48 -0.51
C PRO A 262 26.68 7.30 -0.50
N GLY A 263 25.83 7.09 -1.51
CA GLY A 263 24.55 7.79 -1.63
C GLY A 263 24.61 9.19 -2.27
N ILE A 264 25.80 9.72 -2.58
CA ILE A 264 25.99 11.05 -3.19
C ILE A 264 26.42 10.91 -4.66
N GLY A 265 25.43 10.89 -5.56
CA GLY A 265 25.64 10.88 -7.01
C GLY A 265 25.89 12.27 -7.61
N LYS A 266 26.22 12.33 -8.91
CA LYS A 266 26.56 13.57 -9.62
C LYS A 266 25.55 14.71 -9.44
N SER A 267 24.26 14.42 -9.57
CA SER A 267 23.21 15.45 -9.36
C SER A 267 23.20 16.02 -7.94
N LEU A 268 23.50 15.23 -6.91
CA LEU A 268 23.60 15.73 -5.53
C LEU A 268 24.88 16.56 -5.34
N GLN A 269 25.98 16.15 -5.97
CA GLN A 269 27.22 16.92 -5.98
C GLN A 269 26.99 18.31 -6.59
N ASP A 270 26.25 18.39 -7.70
CA ASP A 270 25.93 19.67 -8.35
C ASP A 270 25.09 20.57 -7.43
N HIS A 271 24.10 20.02 -6.72
CA HIS A 271 23.32 20.77 -5.72
C HIS A 271 24.18 21.22 -4.54
N ILE A 272 25.09 20.38 -4.05
CA ILE A 272 26.03 20.75 -2.97
C ILE A 272 26.93 21.89 -3.42
N GLN A 273 27.45 21.83 -4.65
CA GLN A 273 28.27 22.90 -5.20
C GLN A 273 27.50 24.22 -5.24
N GLU A 274 26.25 24.19 -5.72
CA GLU A 274 25.39 25.36 -5.78
C GLU A 274 25.15 25.97 -4.39
N ILE A 275 24.81 25.13 -3.40
CA ILE A 275 24.57 25.55 -2.01
C ILE A 275 25.82 26.17 -1.40
N VAL A 276 26.99 25.58 -1.64
CA VAL A 276 28.24 26.09 -1.08
C VAL A 276 28.63 27.42 -1.73
N THR A 277 28.44 27.56 -3.05
CA THR A 277 28.78 28.78 -3.78
C THR A 277 27.80 29.94 -3.49
N THR A 278 26.51 29.65 -3.39
CA THR A 278 25.45 30.68 -3.35
C THR A 278 24.77 30.83 -1.99
N GLY A 279 24.95 29.85 -1.09
CA GLY A 279 24.20 29.72 0.16
C GLY A 279 22.77 29.22 -0.01
N LYS A 280 22.33 28.96 -1.25
CA LYS A 280 20.94 28.62 -1.59
C LYS A 280 20.88 27.52 -2.65
N LEU A 281 19.67 27.05 -2.93
CA LEU A 281 19.40 26.11 -4.01
C LEU A 281 18.25 26.63 -4.86
N SER A 282 18.54 27.01 -6.10
CA SER A 282 17.58 27.59 -7.05
C SER A 282 16.36 26.69 -7.24
N LYS A 283 16.56 25.37 -7.16
CA LYS A 283 15.47 24.40 -7.24
C LYS A 283 14.48 24.52 -6.07
N LEU A 284 14.98 24.74 -4.85
CA LEU A 284 14.14 24.96 -3.68
C LEU A 284 13.46 26.34 -3.77
N GLU A 285 14.20 27.37 -4.17
CA GLU A 285 13.64 28.71 -4.37
C GLU A 285 12.51 28.69 -5.41
N HIS A 286 12.66 27.95 -6.50
CA HIS A 286 11.59 27.77 -7.48
C HIS A 286 10.35 27.14 -6.85
N PHE A 287 10.48 26.11 -6.02
CA PHE A 287 9.33 25.52 -5.34
C PHE A 287 8.64 26.47 -4.35
N GLU A 288 9.39 27.36 -3.69
CA GLU A 288 8.84 28.31 -2.71
C GLU A 288 8.23 29.57 -3.39
N THR A 289 8.83 30.04 -4.47
CA THR A 289 8.48 31.33 -5.11
C THR A 289 7.53 31.19 -6.29
N ASP A 290 7.46 30.02 -6.93
CA ASP A 290 6.59 29.81 -8.07
C ASP A 290 5.11 29.73 -7.63
N GLU A 291 4.30 30.65 -8.15
CA GLU A 291 2.87 30.75 -7.84
C GLU A 291 2.11 29.47 -8.19
N LYS A 292 2.45 28.85 -9.32
CA LYS A 292 1.84 27.60 -9.76
C LYS A 292 2.14 26.51 -8.75
N VAL A 293 3.40 26.35 -8.34
CA VAL A 293 3.79 25.35 -7.32
C VAL A 293 3.04 25.56 -6.02
N ARG A 294 2.96 26.81 -5.53
CA ARG A 294 2.27 27.12 -4.27
C ARG A 294 0.78 26.79 -4.32
N ALA A 295 0.07 27.27 -5.34
CA ALA A 295 -1.37 27.05 -5.47
C ALA A 295 -1.71 25.56 -5.63
N ILE A 296 -0.94 24.86 -6.46
CA ILE A 296 -1.04 23.41 -6.64
C ILE A 296 -0.82 22.66 -5.32
N THR A 297 0.22 23.03 -4.56
CA THR A 297 0.54 22.42 -3.27
C THR A 297 -0.62 22.58 -2.30
N LEU A 298 -1.08 23.83 -2.16
CA LEU A 298 -2.19 24.19 -1.28
C LEU A 298 -3.45 23.38 -1.62
N PHE A 299 -3.80 23.29 -2.91
CA PHE A 299 -4.96 22.51 -3.34
C PHE A 299 -4.78 21.01 -3.09
N GLY A 300 -3.57 20.48 -3.27
CA GLY A 300 -3.28 19.08 -2.97
C GLY A 300 -3.44 18.73 -1.50
N GLU A 301 -3.23 19.68 -0.58
CA GLU A 301 -3.44 19.45 0.84
C GLU A 301 -4.89 19.10 1.18
N ILE A 302 -5.86 19.63 0.41
CA ILE A 302 -7.29 19.34 0.57
C ILE A 302 -7.54 17.84 0.43
N TRP A 303 -8.29 17.27 1.38
CA TRP A 303 -8.61 15.85 1.36
C TRP A 303 -9.35 15.48 0.06
N GLY A 304 -8.91 14.39 -0.59
CA GLY A 304 -9.50 13.92 -1.85
C GLY A 304 -9.08 14.71 -3.11
N VAL A 305 -8.31 15.80 -2.97
CA VAL A 305 -7.74 16.52 -4.11
C VAL A 305 -6.35 15.97 -4.39
N GLY A 306 -6.22 15.27 -5.51
CA GLY A 306 -4.94 14.78 -6.01
C GLY A 306 -4.30 15.72 -7.03
N PRO A 307 -3.08 15.41 -7.47
CA PRO A 307 -2.34 16.05 -8.54
C PRO A 307 -3.13 16.62 -9.71
N ALA A 308 -3.82 15.72 -10.42
CA ALA A 308 -4.54 16.10 -11.61
C ALA A 308 -5.69 17.07 -11.33
N THR A 309 -6.31 16.96 -10.15
CA THR A 309 -7.41 17.85 -9.75
C THR A 309 -6.86 19.21 -9.34
N ALA A 310 -5.82 19.26 -8.52
CA ALA A 310 -5.16 20.51 -8.11
C ALA A 310 -4.65 21.32 -9.31
N LEU A 311 -4.05 20.66 -10.31
CA LEU A 311 -3.66 21.33 -11.55
C LEU A 311 -4.86 21.90 -12.32
N LYS A 312 -5.95 21.13 -12.46
CA LYS A 312 -7.16 21.62 -13.14
C LYS A 312 -7.76 22.84 -12.43
N LEU A 313 -7.73 22.88 -11.10
CA LEU A 313 -8.18 24.03 -10.31
C LEU A 313 -7.29 25.24 -10.57
N TYR A 314 -5.97 25.04 -10.65
CA TYR A 314 -5.03 26.11 -11.02
C TYR A 314 -5.26 26.63 -12.44
N GLU A 315 -5.47 25.73 -13.41
CA GLU A 315 -5.76 26.07 -14.82
C GLU A 315 -7.09 26.83 -14.98
N LYS A 316 -8.04 26.62 -14.07
CA LYS A 316 -9.27 27.42 -13.97
C LYS A 316 -9.07 28.85 -13.44
N GLY A 317 -7.86 29.17 -12.96
CA GLY A 317 -7.51 30.49 -12.43
C GLY A 317 -7.52 30.60 -10.91
N TYR A 318 -7.83 29.53 -10.18
CA TYR A 318 -7.84 29.57 -8.71
C TYR A 318 -6.42 29.56 -8.13
N ARG A 319 -6.24 30.27 -7.02
CA ARG A 319 -4.97 30.38 -6.29
C ARG A 319 -5.11 30.15 -4.79
N THR A 320 -6.29 30.37 -4.24
CA THR A 320 -6.56 30.33 -2.79
C THR A 320 -7.66 29.33 -2.44
N LEU A 321 -7.75 28.93 -1.16
CA LEU A 321 -8.83 28.06 -0.69
C LEU A 321 -10.21 28.74 -0.79
N ASP A 322 -10.25 30.06 -0.65
CA ASP A 322 -11.50 30.84 -0.75
C ASP A 322 -12.09 30.78 -2.16
N ASP A 323 -11.24 30.75 -3.18
CA ASP A 323 -11.65 30.61 -4.58
C ASP A 323 -12.44 29.31 -4.81
N LEU A 324 -12.19 28.29 -3.99
CA LEU A 324 -12.78 26.95 -4.13
C LEU A 324 -14.13 26.81 -3.41
N LYS A 325 -14.56 27.78 -2.59
CA LYS A 325 -15.79 27.68 -1.79
C LYS A 325 -17.04 27.47 -2.64
N ASN A 326 -17.06 28.05 -3.85
CA ASN A 326 -18.18 27.98 -4.79
C ASN A 326 -17.86 27.10 -6.02
N GLU A 327 -16.84 26.24 -5.95
CA GLU A 327 -16.48 25.38 -7.07
C GLU A 327 -17.36 24.12 -7.11
N ASP A 328 -18.26 24.09 -8.08
CA ASP A 328 -19.25 23.01 -8.22
C ASP A 328 -18.67 21.67 -8.67
N SER A 329 -17.52 21.65 -9.35
CA SER A 329 -16.89 20.41 -9.81
C SER A 329 -16.21 19.59 -8.71
N LEU A 330 -16.10 20.11 -7.48
CA LEU A 330 -15.60 19.35 -6.35
C LEU A 330 -16.59 18.23 -5.96
N THR A 331 -16.07 17.03 -5.69
CA THR A 331 -16.86 15.94 -5.14
C THR A 331 -17.32 16.27 -3.72
N ASN A 332 -18.36 15.59 -3.22
CA ASN A 332 -18.83 15.81 -1.84
C ASN A 332 -17.70 15.65 -0.81
N SER A 333 -16.89 14.60 -0.95
CA SER A 333 -15.75 14.35 -0.06
C SER A 333 -14.67 15.43 -0.15
N GLN A 334 -14.44 16.01 -1.34
CA GLN A 334 -13.53 17.15 -1.51
C GLN A 334 -14.09 18.43 -0.88
N LYS A 335 -15.41 18.67 -0.97
CA LYS A 335 -16.08 19.79 -0.31
C LYS A 335 -16.00 19.66 1.22
N ILE A 336 -16.18 18.46 1.76
CA ILE A 336 -15.96 18.18 3.19
C ILE A 336 -14.48 18.41 3.55
N GLY A 337 -13.55 17.92 2.73
CA GLY A 337 -12.12 18.15 2.90
C GLY A 337 -11.72 19.63 2.91
N LEU A 338 -12.40 20.45 2.11
CA LEU A 338 -12.22 21.91 2.10
C LEU A 338 -12.86 22.56 3.34
N LYS A 339 -14.07 22.14 3.73
CA LYS A 339 -14.81 22.63 4.90
C LYS A 339 -14.02 22.44 6.20
N TYR A 340 -13.37 21.29 6.38
CA TYR A 340 -12.59 20.95 7.57
C TYR A 340 -11.08 21.02 7.33
N PHE A 341 -10.63 21.85 6.39
CA PHE A 341 -9.22 21.90 5.98
C PHE A 341 -8.25 22.15 7.15
N GLU A 342 -8.55 23.14 8.00
CA GLU A 342 -7.72 23.46 9.17
C GLU A 342 -7.83 22.39 10.27
N ASP A 343 -9.02 21.85 10.50
CA ASP A 343 -9.24 20.80 11.51
C ASP A 343 -8.46 19.52 11.15
N ILE A 344 -8.50 19.09 9.88
CA ILE A 344 -7.79 17.90 9.38
C ILE A 344 -6.26 18.06 9.50
N ARG A 345 -5.75 19.30 9.43
CA ARG A 345 -4.31 19.59 9.61
C ARG A 345 -3.89 19.56 11.08
N THR A 346 -4.83 19.73 11.99
CA THR A 346 -4.56 19.82 13.41
C THR A 346 -4.17 18.45 13.96
N ARG A 347 -3.11 18.41 14.76
CA ARG A 347 -2.61 17.18 15.38
C ARG A 347 -3.45 16.83 16.60
N ILE A 348 -3.81 15.55 16.74
CA ILE A 348 -4.58 15.03 17.86
C ILE A 348 -3.62 14.64 19.00
N PRO A 349 -3.71 15.21 20.20
CA PRO A 349 -2.94 14.76 21.36
C PRO A 349 -3.18 13.28 21.67
N ARG A 350 -2.14 12.57 22.15
CA ARG A 350 -2.24 11.13 22.42
C ARG A 350 -3.33 10.78 23.44
N ASN A 351 -3.51 11.59 24.48
CA ASN A 351 -4.52 11.36 25.51
C ASN A 351 -5.94 11.43 24.93
N GLU A 352 -6.19 12.33 23.99
CA GLU A 352 -7.49 12.41 23.30
C GLU A 352 -7.76 11.15 22.47
N VAL A 353 -6.74 10.63 21.76
CA VAL A 353 -6.88 9.35 21.05
C VAL A 353 -7.17 8.19 22.00
N GLN A 354 -6.53 8.17 23.18
CA GLN A 354 -6.78 7.15 24.20
C GLN A 354 -8.21 7.20 24.75
N GLU A 355 -8.76 8.40 24.98
CA GLU A 355 -10.16 8.58 25.38
C GLU A 355 -11.12 8.11 24.28
N MET A 356 -10.85 8.46 23.03
CA MET A 356 -11.62 8.00 21.87
C MET A 356 -11.55 6.47 21.72
N GLU A 357 -10.38 5.85 21.91
CA GLU A 357 -10.20 4.39 21.86
C GLU A 357 -11.10 3.69 22.87
N GLY A 358 -11.13 4.17 24.12
CA GLY A 358 -11.99 3.64 25.16
C GLY A 358 -13.48 3.78 24.83
N LEU A 359 -13.89 4.92 24.28
CA LEU A 359 -15.27 5.14 23.84
C LEU A 359 -15.67 4.19 22.70
N LEU A 360 -14.79 4.03 21.69
CA LEU A 360 -15.02 3.16 20.56
C LEU A 360 -15.12 1.70 21.00
N GLN A 361 -14.18 1.22 21.83
CA GLN A 361 -14.18 -0.13 22.36
C GLN A 361 -15.48 -0.41 23.13
N LYS A 362 -15.87 0.48 24.05
CA LYS A 362 -17.14 0.35 24.81
C LYS A 362 -18.35 0.29 23.89
N THR A 363 -18.42 1.18 22.92
CA THR A 363 -19.52 1.22 21.94
C THR A 363 -19.55 -0.04 21.08
N GLY A 364 -18.37 -0.60 20.77
CA GLY A 364 -18.25 -1.86 20.05
C GLY A 364 -18.78 -3.03 20.86
N GLU A 365 -18.39 -3.13 22.13
CA GLU A 365 -18.85 -4.19 23.05
C GLU A 365 -20.36 -4.16 23.30
N GLU A 366 -20.98 -2.97 23.32
CA GLU A 366 -22.45 -2.83 23.39
C GLU A 366 -23.17 -3.48 22.19
N ILE A 367 -22.52 -3.52 21.02
CA ILE A 367 -23.08 -4.08 19.78
C ILE A 367 -22.72 -5.55 19.61
N LEU A 368 -21.44 -5.89 19.84
CA LEU A 368 -20.90 -7.23 19.70
C LEU A 368 -19.99 -7.54 20.89
N PRO A 369 -20.48 -8.26 21.91
CA PRO A 369 -19.67 -8.65 23.06
C PRO A 369 -18.42 -9.42 22.64
N GLY A 370 -17.25 -9.00 23.14
CA GLY A 370 -15.96 -9.62 22.80
C GLY A 370 -15.31 -9.11 21.52
N VAL A 371 -15.88 -8.10 20.84
CA VAL A 371 -15.20 -7.39 19.75
C VAL A 371 -13.95 -6.69 20.28
N LEU A 372 -12.90 -6.68 19.47
CA LEU A 372 -11.65 -5.99 19.77
C LEU A 372 -11.47 -4.87 18.75
N ILE A 373 -11.39 -3.64 19.24
CA ILE A 373 -11.11 -2.44 18.45
C ILE A 373 -9.78 -1.91 18.93
N LEU A 374 -8.78 -1.94 18.05
CA LEU A 374 -7.40 -1.62 18.40
C LEU A 374 -6.93 -0.46 17.53
N CYS A 375 -6.39 0.58 18.18
CA CYS A 375 -5.82 1.70 17.46
C CYS A 375 -4.49 1.29 16.82
N GLY A 376 -4.37 1.52 15.52
CA GLY A 376 -3.16 1.36 14.74
C GLY A 376 -2.34 2.64 14.67
N GLY A 377 -1.74 2.85 13.51
CA GLY A 377 -1.18 4.12 13.09
C GLY A 377 -0.08 4.65 13.99
N SER A 378 0.05 5.97 13.97
CA SER A 378 1.01 6.69 14.80
C SER A 378 0.76 6.51 16.31
N TYR A 379 -0.49 6.24 16.71
CA TYR A 379 -0.85 5.95 18.09
C TYR A 379 -0.19 4.66 18.59
N ARG A 380 -0.33 3.55 17.85
CA ARG A 380 0.29 2.27 18.22
C ARG A 380 1.82 2.33 18.19
N ARG A 381 2.39 3.19 17.33
CA ARG A 381 3.84 3.47 17.29
C ARG A 381 4.33 4.43 18.38
N GLY A 382 3.52 4.72 19.39
CA GLY A 382 3.95 5.47 20.57
C GLY A 382 4.16 6.98 20.37
N LYS A 383 3.62 7.59 19.30
CA LYS A 383 3.77 9.04 19.09
C LYS A 383 2.96 9.83 20.12
N ALA A 384 3.51 10.99 20.53
CA ALA A 384 2.89 11.91 21.50
C ALA A 384 1.68 12.67 20.93
N SER A 385 1.59 12.77 19.60
CA SER A 385 0.41 13.23 18.87
C SER A 385 0.16 12.33 17.67
N CYS A 386 -1.05 12.36 17.14
CA CYS A 386 -1.52 11.60 15.97
C CYS A 386 -2.07 12.56 14.90
N GLY A 387 -2.15 12.10 13.66
CA GLY A 387 -2.71 12.90 12.55
C GLY A 387 -4.20 12.62 12.40
N ASP A 388 -4.50 11.34 12.53
CA ASP A 388 -5.80 10.71 12.50
C ASP A 388 -5.80 9.53 13.48
N MET A 389 -6.96 8.89 13.59
CA MET A 389 -7.17 7.69 14.40
C MET A 389 -7.45 6.51 13.47
N ASP A 390 -6.45 5.64 13.31
CA ASP A 390 -6.58 4.38 12.60
C ASP A 390 -7.13 3.31 13.55
N ILE A 391 -8.22 2.64 13.19
CA ILE A 391 -8.76 1.52 13.98
C ILE A 391 -8.78 0.23 13.18
N VAL A 392 -8.37 -0.86 13.84
CA VAL A 392 -8.47 -2.22 13.34
C VAL A 392 -9.47 -2.95 14.21
N VAL A 393 -10.51 -3.51 13.59
CA VAL A 393 -11.54 -4.27 14.30
C VAL A 393 -11.30 -5.76 14.07
N THR A 394 -11.50 -6.59 15.10
CA THR A 394 -11.51 -8.05 14.99
C THR A 394 -12.46 -8.66 16.02
N HIS A 395 -12.77 -9.94 15.87
CA HIS A 395 -13.52 -10.71 16.86
C HIS A 395 -12.90 -12.12 16.98
N PRO A 396 -12.69 -12.65 18.21
CA PRO A 396 -11.98 -13.92 18.43
C PRO A 396 -12.57 -15.13 17.69
N ASP A 397 -13.89 -15.13 17.44
CA ASP A 397 -14.58 -16.24 16.76
C ASP A 397 -14.36 -16.29 15.24
N GLY A 398 -13.73 -15.26 14.65
CA GLY A 398 -13.47 -15.16 13.21
C GLY A 398 -14.72 -15.08 12.32
N LYS A 399 -15.93 -14.92 12.87
CA LYS A 399 -17.20 -14.98 12.11
C LYS A 399 -18.17 -13.84 12.44
N SER A 400 -18.34 -13.51 13.72
CA SER A 400 -19.35 -12.54 14.19
C SER A 400 -19.06 -11.09 13.80
N HIS A 401 -17.88 -10.82 13.26
CA HIS A 401 -17.55 -9.51 12.71
C HIS A 401 -18.39 -9.11 11.48
N LYS A 402 -19.01 -10.06 10.78
CA LYS A 402 -19.78 -9.78 9.57
C LYS A 402 -21.01 -8.93 9.89
N GLY A 403 -21.12 -7.76 9.25
CA GLY A 403 -22.22 -6.82 9.50
C GLY A 403 -22.08 -5.97 10.76
N PHE A 404 -21.00 -6.14 11.54
CA PHE A 404 -20.70 -5.29 12.70
C PHE A 404 -20.46 -3.83 12.28
N LEU A 405 -19.66 -3.61 11.24
CA LEU A 405 -19.21 -2.27 10.85
C LEU A 405 -20.38 -1.33 10.51
N SER A 406 -21.42 -1.82 9.84
CA SER A 406 -22.59 -1.00 9.50
C SER A 406 -23.38 -0.58 10.74
N GLN A 407 -23.55 -1.48 11.70
CA GLN A 407 -24.21 -1.18 12.99
C GLN A 407 -23.37 -0.22 13.83
N PHE A 408 -22.06 -0.45 13.87
CA PHE A 408 -21.10 0.37 14.60
C PHE A 408 -21.07 1.81 14.06
N VAL A 409 -20.93 1.98 12.74
CA VAL A 409 -20.96 3.31 12.11
C VAL A 409 -22.29 4.01 12.34
N LYS A 410 -23.41 3.29 12.26
CA LYS A 410 -24.73 3.87 12.57
C LYS A 410 -24.77 4.38 14.01
N ARG A 411 -24.35 3.56 14.99
CA ARG A 411 -24.31 3.93 16.41
C ARG A 411 -23.43 5.16 16.67
N LEU A 412 -22.27 5.24 16.03
CA LEU A 412 -21.35 6.38 16.15
C LEU A 412 -21.95 7.68 15.58
N LYS A 413 -22.78 7.58 14.53
CA LYS A 413 -23.52 8.73 13.99
C LYS A 413 -24.67 9.14 14.90
N ASP A 414 -25.41 8.19 15.44
CA ASP A 414 -26.54 8.44 16.35
C ASP A 414 -26.07 9.20 17.61
N MET A 415 -24.87 8.89 18.12
CA MET A 415 -24.26 9.61 19.23
C MET A 415 -23.45 10.87 18.81
N LYS A 416 -23.48 11.24 17.53
CA LYS A 416 -22.79 12.40 16.94
C LYS A 416 -21.26 12.38 17.12
N PHE A 417 -20.69 11.21 17.37
CA PHE A 417 -19.24 11.01 17.38
C PHE A 417 -18.69 11.06 15.95
N LEU A 418 -19.28 10.29 15.04
CA LEU A 418 -18.99 10.36 13.61
C LEU A 418 -19.95 11.35 12.94
N ARG A 419 -19.41 12.42 12.34
CA ARG A 419 -20.21 13.51 11.76
C ARG A 419 -20.38 13.44 10.24
N GLU A 420 -19.32 13.07 9.54
CA GLU A 420 -19.23 13.17 8.08
C GLU A 420 -18.59 11.89 7.53
N ASP A 421 -18.98 11.47 6.32
CA ASP A 421 -18.36 10.36 5.62
C ASP A 421 -17.54 10.87 4.44
N LEU A 422 -16.23 10.59 4.44
CA LEU A 422 -15.37 10.91 3.29
C LEU A 422 -15.40 9.79 2.25
N VAL A 423 -15.26 8.55 2.70
CA VAL A 423 -15.46 7.33 1.92
C VAL A 423 -16.19 6.34 2.82
N PHE A 424 -17.35 5.86 2.36
CA PHE A 424 -18.06 4.81 3.05
C PHE A 424 -18.28 3.64 2.10
N THR A 425 -17.73 2.49 2.45
CA THR A 425 -17.96 1.24 1.73
C THR A 425 -18.40 0.21 2.73
N THR A 426 -19.68 -0.20 2.69
CA THR A 426 -20.25 -1.22 3.58
C THR A 426 -19.65 -2.62 3.37
N HIS A 427 -18.89 -2.80 2.29
CA HIS A 427 -18.15 -4.01 1.97
C HIS A 427 -16.68 -3.95 2.43
N SER A 428 -16.24 -2.90 3.14
CA SER A 428 -14.85 -2.84 3.56
C SER A 428 -14.57 -3.96 4.57
N GLU A 429 -13.73 -4.90 4.14
CA GLU A 429 -13.13 -5.99 4.91
C GLU A 429 -12.13 -5.46 5.96
N GLN A 430 -12.32 -4.24 6.47
CA GLN A 430 -11.50 -3.63 7.53
C GLN A 430 -11.76 -4.24 8.90
N VAL A 431 -12.62 -5.26 8.95
CA VAL A 431 -12.70 -6.16 10.09
C VAL A 431 -11.92 -7.41 9.72
N TYR A 432 -10.81 -7.62 10.42
CA TYR A 432 -9.88 -8.70 10.12
C TYR A 432 -10.27 -9.93 10.94
N PRO A 433 -10.66 -11.04 10.29
CA PRO A 433 -10.71 -12.36 10.94
C PRO A 433 -9.43 -12.67 11.71
N ARG A 434 -9.55 -13.46 12.79
CA ARG A 434 -8.44 -13.72 13.71
C ARG A 434 -7.20 -14.31 13.01
N ASP A 435 -7.41 -15.11 11.98
CA ASP A 435 -6.38 -15.79 11.19
C ASP A 435 -5.61 -14.87 10.24
N ILE A 436 -6.14 -13.69 9.90
CA ILE A 436 -5.45 -12.68 9.07
C ILE A 436 -5.11 -11.40 9.84
N TYR A 437 -5.49 -11.36 11.12
CA TYR A 437 -5.38 -10.20 12.00
C TYR A 437 -3.96 -9.63 12.12
N ALA A 438 -2.94 -10.49 12.14
CA ALA A 438 -1.54 -10.05 12.21
C ALA A 438 -1.14 -9.21 10.99
N PHE A 439 -1.59 -9.56 9.79
CA PHE A 439 -1.28 -8.83 8.56
C PHE A 439 -1.95 -7.45 8.55
N GLY A 440 -3.23 -7.40 9.00
CA GLY A 440 -3.95 -6.15 9.19
C GLY A 440 -3.25 -5.24 10.20
N LEU A 441 -2.84 -5.79 11.35
CA LEU A 441 -2.09 -5.02 12.34
C LEU A 441 -0.78 -4.47 11.81
N ILE A 442 0.02 -5.25 11.07
CA ILE A 442 1.26 -4.73 10.46
C ILE A 442 0.93 -3.57 9.52
N ALA A 443 -0.02 -3.78 8.61
CA ALA A 443 -0.39 -2.79 7.60
C ALA A 443 -0.87 -1.47 8.25
N TRP A 444 -1.75 -1.56 9.24
CA TRP A 444 -2.33 -0.40 9.91
C TRP A 444 -1.45 0.18 10.99
N THR A 445 -0.51 -0.56 11.57
CA THR A 445 0.52 0.02 12.47
C THR A 445 1.52 0.85 11.68
N GLY A 446 1.94 0.37 10.50
CA GLY A 446 2.95 1.04 9.69
C GLY A 446 4.31 1.22 10.40
N ASN A 447 5.12 2.22 10.06
CA ASN A 447 4.82 3.28 9.08
C ASN A 447 4.81 2.78 7.62
N ASP A 448 4.42 3.66 6.70
CA ASP A 448 4.36 3.40 5.26
C ASP A 448 5.71 2.95 4.67
N VAL A 449 6.81 3.52 5.18
CA VAL A 449 8.19 3.15 4.80
C VAL A 449 8.50 1.70 5.18
N LEU A 450 8.21 1.30 6.43
CA LEU A 450 8.38 -0.08 6.88
C LEU A 450 7.51 -1.03 6.06
N ASN A 451 6.22 -0.71 5.90
CA ASN A 451 5.29 -1.52 5.11
C ASN A 451 5.82 -1.74 3.69
N ARG A 452 6.35 -0.70 3.04
CA ARG A 452 6.95 -0.80 1.71
C ARG A 452 8.18 -1.71 1.72
N ARG A 453 9.05 -1.62 2.73
CA ARG A 453 10.23 -2.49 2.86
C ARG A 453 9.82 -3.96 3.03
N LEU A 454 8.89 -4.25 3.93
CA LEU A 454 8.38 -5.61 4.16
C LEU A 454 7.76 -6.20 2.88
N ARG A 455 7.01 -5.40 2.11
CA ARG A 455 6.46 -5.81 0.81
C ARG A 455 7.54 -6.12 -0.23
N LEU A 456 8.59 -5.30 -0.31
CA LEU A 456 9.72 -5.55 -1.21
C LEU A 456 10.51 -6.81 -0.81
N LEU A 457 10.67 -7.06 0.49
CA LEU A 457 11.29 -8.29 0.99
C LEU A 457 10.44 -9.51 0.66
N ALA A 458 9.12 -9.43 0.84
CA ALA A 458 8.20 -10.48 0.42
C ALA A 458 8.35 -10.76 -1.10
N GLU A 459 8.35 -9.71 -1.93
CA GLU A 459 8.54 -9.82 -3.39
C GLU A 459 9.89 -10.50 -3.72
N SER A 460 10.97 -10.15 -3.02
CA SER A 460 12.30 -10.78 -3.22
C SER A 460 12.33 -12.27 -2.88
N LYS A 461 11.42 -12.73 -2.02
CA LYS A 461 11.26 -14.14 -1.63
C LYS A 461 10.19 -14.88 -2.46
N GLY A 462 9.63 -14.24 -3.49
CA GLY A 462 8.57 -14.84 -4.32
C GLY A 462 7.18 -14.78 -3.70
N PHE A 463 6.95 -13.85 -2.77
CA PHE A 463 5.66 -13.66 -2.11
C PHE A 463 5.10 -12.26 -2.36
N ARG A 464 3.80 -12.11 -2.15
CA ARG A 464 3.08 -10.85 -2.15
C ARG A 464 2.46 -10.66 -0.77
N LEU A 465 2.92 -9.63 -0.07
CA LEU A 465 2.36 -9.22 1.22
C LEU A 465 1.34 -8.11 1.01
N ASP A 466 0.14 -8.29 1.56
CA ASP A 466 -0.85 -7.23 1.75
C ASP A 466 -1.43 -7.29 3.17
N ASP A 467 -2.42 -6.48 3.47
CA ASP A 467 -3.07 -6.41 4.78
C ASP A 467 -3.94 -7.65 5.09
N THR A 468 -4.23 -8.47 4.09
CA THR A 468 -5.05 -9.68 4.23
C THR A 468 -4.25 -10.97 4.30
N GLY A 469 -2.94 -10.92 3.99
CA GLY A 469 -2.12 -12.11 3.99
C GLY A 469 -0.79 -12.00 3.28
N LEU A 470 -0.11 -13.16 3.23
CA LEU A 470 1.15 -13.35 2.52
C LEU A 470 0.99 -14.51 1.53
N PHE A 471 0.96 -14.16 0.25
CA PHE A 471 0.56 -15.06 -0.82
C PHE A 471 1.76 -15.41 -1.70
N PRO A 472 1.94 -16.67 -2.12
CA PRO A 472 2.88 -16.98 -3.18
C PRO A 472 2.61 -16.15 -4.43
N ALA A 473 3.67 -15.63 -5.06
CA ALA A 473 3.59 -14.89 -6.31
C ALA A 473 4.13 -15.77 -7.44
N THR A 474 3.38 -15.91 -8.53
CA THR A 474 3.90 -16.57 -9.74
C THR A 474 4.91 -15.66 -10.43
N GLN A 475 6.08 -16.18 -10.84
CA GLN A 475 6.99 -15.37 -11.66
C GLN A 475 6.38 -15.18 -13.04
N SER A 476 6.10 -13.93 -13.42
CA SER A 476 5.76 -13.61 -14.81
C SER A 476 7.08 -13.36 -15.56
N SER A 477 7.33 -14.13 -16.62
CA SER A 477 8.43 -13.87 -17.56
C SER A 477 8.33 -12.43 -18.08
N GLY A 478 9.34 -11.60 -17.80
CA GLY A 478 9.42 -10.21 -18.30
C GLY A 478 9.28 -9.09 -17.27
N GLY A 479 9.54 -9.32 -15.97
CA GLY A 479 9.63 -8.23 -14.99
C GLY A 479 8.30 -7.56 -14.62
N LYS A 480 7.17 -8.17 -14.98
CA LYS A 480 5.83 -7.75 -14.53
C LYS A 480 5.46 -8.44 -13.22
N ARG A 481 4.71 -7.74 -12.36
CA ARG A 481 4.18 -8.26 -11.10
C ARG A 481 3.37 -9.54 -11.35
N GLY A 482 3.79 -10.62 -10.70
CA GLY A 482 3.10 -11.91 -10.68
C GLY A 482 1.67 -11.85 -10.17
N THR A 483 0.84 -12.79 -10.61
CA THR A 483 -0.53 -12.96 -10.10
C THR A 483 -0.47 -13.50 -8.67
N ARG A 484 -1.30 -12.93 -7.78
CA ARG A 484 -1.42 -13.36 -6.37
C ARG A 484 -2.09 -14.74 -6.32
N ALA A 485 -1.48 -15.73 -5.68
CA ALA A 485 -2.15 -17.00 -5.38
C ALA A 485 -3.36 -16.78 -4.45
N THR A 486 -4.29 -17.74 -4.42
CA THR A 486 -5.48 -17.67 -3.58
C THR A 486 -5.22 -18.07 -2.13
N ALA A 487 -4.26 -18.96 -1.89
CA ALA A 487 -3.90 -19.40 -0.54
C ALA A 487 -2.83 -18.48 0.08
N SER A 488 -3.14 -17.93 1.25
CA SER A 488 -2.16 -17.23 2.11
C SER A 488 -1.42 -18.23 3.00
N LEU A 489 -0.18 -17.92 3.33
CA LEU A 489 0.51 -18.51 4.48
C LEU A 489 -0.26 -18.20 5.77
N LYS A 490 -0.32 -19.17 6.66
CA LYS A 490 -0.97 -19.04 7.97
C LYS A 490 0.06 -18.58 9.00
N LEU A 491 0.09 -17.28 9.27
CA LEU A 491 0.93 -16.66 10.29
C LEU A 491 0.02 -15.92 11.26
N GLN A 492 0.06 -16.31 12.53
CA GLN A 492 -0.90 -15.87 13.56
C GLN A 492 -0.43 -14.62 14.29
N THR A 493 0.88 -14.37 14.31
CA THR A 493 1.48 -13.23 15.02
C THR A 493 2.24 -12.32 14.08
N GLU A 494 2.33 -11.04 14.44
CA GLU A 494 3.17 -10.10 13.67
C GLU A 494 4.62 -10.58 13.62
N LYS A 495 5.12 -11.14 14.73
CA LYS A 495 6.49 -11.66 14.83
C LYS A 495 6.78 -12.78 13.84
N GLU A 496 5.85 -13.72 13.66
CA GLU A 496 5.98 -14.78 12.64
C GLU A 496 6.12 -14.21 11.22
N VAL A 497 5.43 -13.11 10.90
CA VAL A 497 5.55 -12.44 9.59
C VAL A 497 6.95 -11.85 9.43
N PHE A 498 7.49 -11.20 10.46
CA PHE A 498 8.84 -10.64 10.45
C PHE A 498 9.90 -11.73 10.31
N ASP A 499 9.79 -12.79 11.11
CA ASP A 499 10.69 -13.95 11.10
C ASP A 499 10.70 -14.62 9.72
N PHE A 500 9.53 -14.84 9.11
CA PHE A 500 9.42 -15.41 7.76
C PHE A 500 10.13 -14.54 6.70
N LEU A 501 9.94 -13.23 6.77
CA LEU A 501 10.58 -12.29 5.86
C LEU A 501 12.08 -12.14 6.12
N GLY A 502 12.60 -12.68 7.23
CA GLY A 502 14.00 -12.51 7.64
C GLY A 502 14.32 -11.07 8.00
N PHE A 503 13.32 -10.33 8.51
CA PHE A 503 13.49 -8.97 8.98
C PHE A 503 13.50 -8.96 10.52
N PRO A 504 14.44 -8.25 11.18
CA PRO A 504 14.48 -8.20 12.64
C PRO A 504 13.13 -7.72 13.21
N TRP A 505 12.64 -8.42 14.23
CA TRP A 505 11.43 -7.99 14.94
C TRP A 505 11.60 -6.56 15.45
N LEU A 506 10.59 -5.73 15.19
CA LEU A 506 10.51 -4.37 15.72
C LEU A 506 9.21 -4.23 16.51
N GLU A 507 9.33 -3.85 17.77
CA GLU A 507 8.19 -3.43 18.56
C GLU A 507 7.50 -2.24 17.91
N PRO A 508 6.17 -2.06 18.07
CA PRO A 508 5.44 -0.99 17.38
C PRO A 508 6.07 0.40 17.49
N HIS A 509 6.63 0.76 18.65
CA HIS A 509 7.27 2.06 18.88
C HIS A 509 8.60 2.24 18.14
N GLU A 510 9.26 1.15 17.74
CA GLU A 510 10.50 1.12 16.96
C GLU A 510 10.26 1.24 15.45
N ARG A 511 9.00 1.15 15.00
CA ARG A 511 8.62 1.16 13.57
C ARG A 511 8.53 2.57 12.95
N ASN A 512 9.13 3.55 13.59
CA ASN A 512 9.17 4.95 13.14
C ASN A 512 10.41 5.22 12.26
N LEU A 513 10.47 4.53 11.12
CA LEU A 513 11.62 4.51 10.20
C LEU A 513 11.69 5.69 9.21
#